data_AF-A0A356KIE5-F1
#
_entry.id   AF-A0A356KIE5-F1
#
_cell.length_a   1.000
_cell.length_b   1.000
_cell.length_c   1.000
_cell.angle_alpha   90.00
_cell.angle_beta   90.00
_cell.angle_gamma   90.00
#
_symmetry.space_group_name_H-M   'P 1'
#
loop_
_entity.id
_entity.type
_entity.pdbx_description
1 polymer ?
#
loop_
_entity_poly.entity_id
_entity_poly.type
_entity_poly.pdbx_seq_one_letter_code
_entity_poly.pdbx_strand_id
1 'polypeptide(L)' 'LLTDGEPNCGADGVAGHRSMIASNNPGAVVHVFGIQASGPWRAFCQGVAADSGGRYVDVP' A
#
# COMPACT_ATOMS: atom_id res chain seq x y z
N LEU A 1 4.72 -5.21 -2.59
CA LEU A 1 5.08 -4.02 -1.78
C LEU A 1 5.53 -4.48 -0.41
N LEU A 2 6.68 -4.01 0.06
CA LEU A 2 7.17 -4.21 1.42
C LEU A 2 7.36 -2.80 2.02
N THR A 3 6.81 -2.53 3.19
CA THR A 3 6.90 -1.21 3.82
C THR A 3 6.82 -1.29 5.34
N ASP A 4 7.52 -0.38 6.01
CA ASP A 4 7.65 -0.22 7.45
C ASP A 4 7.09 1.11 7.97
N GLY A 5 6.50 1.96 7.10
CA GLY A 5 6.14 3.32 7.48
C GLY A 5 5.21 4.08 6.53
N GLU A 6 5.00 5.35 6.86
CA GLU A 6 4.13 6.28 6.13
C GLU A 6 4.68 6.65 4.74
N PRO A 7 3.83 6.69 3.70
CA PRO A 7 4.21 7.28 2.43
C PRO A 7 4.28 8.82 2.53
N ASN A 8 5.48 9.40 2.40
CA ASN A 8 5.71 10.84 2.55
C ASN A 8 6.27 11.56 1.30
N CYS A 9 6.54 10.84 0.21
CA CYS A 9 7.26 11.37 -0.95
C CYS A 9 6.73 10.79 -2.26
N GLY A 10 6.42 11.65 -3.23
CA GLY A 10 6.06 11.26 -4.60
C GLY A 10 4.57 11.33 -4.93
N ALA A 11 3.69 11.60 -3.97
CA ALA A 11 2.29 11.96 -4.23
C ALA A 11 1.68 12.71 -3.02
N ASP A 12 0.62 13.49 -3.26
CA ASP A 12 -0.10 14.18 -2.19
C ASP A 12 -1.06 13.24 -1.47
N GLY A 13 -0.71 12.90 -0.23
CA GLY A 13 -1.53 12.12 0.69
C GLY A 13 -1.81 10.68 0.24
N VAL A 14 -2.58 9.98 1.08
CA VAL A 14 -2.88 8.55 0.91
C VAL A 14 -3.55 8.23 -0.44
N ALA A 15 -4.51 9.04 -0.86
CA ALA A 15 -5.25 8.82 -2.11
C ALA A 15 -4.36 9.01 -3.35
N GLY A 16 -3.49 10.04 -3.35
CA GLY A 16 -2.52 10.26 -4.40
C GLY A 16 -1.54 9.09 -4.50
N HIS A 17 -1.05 8.61 -3.35
CA HIS A 17 -0.16 7.46 -3.29
C HIS A 17 -0.79 6.16 -3.81
N ARG A 18 -2.04 5.85 -3.44
CA ARG A 18 -2.74 4.67 -3.98
C ARG A 18 -2.94 4.75 -5.48
N SER A 19 -3.34 5.92 -5.98
CA SER A 19 -3.52 6.15 -7.42
C SER A 19 -2.22 5.99 -8.18
N MET A 20 -1.11 6.50 -7.63
CA MET A 20 0.23 6.36 -8.21
C MET A 20 0.69 4.90 -8.27
N ILE A 21 0.43 4.11 -7.22
CA ILE A 21 0.77 2.69 -7.20
C ILE A 21 -0.06 1.93 -8.26
N ALA A 22 -1.36 2.20 -8.34
CA ALA A 22 -2.24 1.54 -9.31
C ALA A 22 -1.87 1.88 -10.76
N SER A 23 -1.57 3.16 -11.06
CA SER A 23 -1.28 3.62 -12.42
C SER A 23 0.07 3.13 -12.95
N ASN A 24 1.07 2.94 -12.07
CA ASN A 24 2.39 2.45 -12.46
C ASN A 24 2.47 0.92 -12.56
N ASN A 25 1.45 0.19 -12.11
CA ASN A 25 1.44 -1.27 -12.09
C ASN A 25 0.17 -1.84 -12.76
N PRO A 26 -0.17 -1.41 -14.00
CA PRO A 26 -1.40 -1.84 -14.64
C PRO A 26 -1.42 -3.36 -14.85
N GLY A 27 -2.47 -4.02 -14.34
CA GLY A 27 -2.67 -5.46 -14.47
C GLY A 27 -1.80 -6.33 -13.54
N ALA A 28 -0.96 -5.74 -12.70
CA ALA A 28 -0.19 -6.48 -11.71
C ALA A 28 -0.95 -6.60 -10.39
N VAL A 29 -0.89 -7.80 -9.79
CA VAL A 29 -1.41 -8.04 -8.44
C VAL A 29 -0.36 -7.60 -7.41
N VAL A 30 -0.71 -6.68 -6.51
CA VAL A 30 0.19 -6.16 -5.49
C VAL A 30 -0.11 -6.81 -4.14
N HIS A 31 0.74 -7.76 -3.74
CA HIS A 31 0.76 -8.23 -2.36
C HIS A 31 1.53 -7.23 -1.48
N VAL A 32 1.01 -6.95 -0.29
CA VAL A 32 1.58 -5.97 0.65
C VAL A 32 1.98 -6.67 1.94
N PHE A 33 3.23 -6.50 2.34
CA PHE A 33 3.76 -6.94 3.62
C PHE A 33 4.05 -5.70 4.47
N GLY A 34 3.22 -5.47 5.49
CA GLY A 34 3.36 -4.33 6.39
C GLY A 34 4.15 -4.70 7.62
N ILE A 35 5.36 -4.15 7.76
CA ILE A 35 6.22 -4.37 8.94
C ILE A 35 5.75 -3.41 10.02
N GLN A 36 5.23 -3.95 11.13
CA GLN A 36 4.73 -3.18 12.27
C GLN A 36 3.76 -2.04 11.91
N ALA A 37 3.08 -2.16 10.77
CA ALA A 37 2.16 -1.16 10.27
C ALA A 37 0.93 -1.07 11.19
N SER A 38 0.60 0.14 11.65
CA SER A 38 -0.50 0.36 12.59
C SER A 38 -1.38 1.54 12.18
N GLY A 39 -2.59 1.58 12.74
CA GLY A 39 -3.56 2.65 12.53
C GLY A 39 -3.82 2.98 11.04
N PRO A 40 -3.71 4.26 10.62
CA PRO A 40 -4.00 4.67 9.25
C PRO A 40 -3.07 4.05 8.21
N TRP A 41 -1.84 3.68 8.58
CA TRP A 41 -0.86 3.09 7.66
C TRP A 41 -1.14 1.63 7.36
N ARG A 42 -1.68 0.89 8.34
CA ARG A 42 -2.23 -0.44 8.11
C ARG A 42 -3.41 -0.39 7.13
N ALA A 43 -4.34 0.55 7.32
CA ALA A 43 -5.48 0.73 6.44
C ALA A 43 -5.05 1.12 5.01
N PHE A 44 -4.02 1.97 4.88
CA PHE A 44 -3.39 2.28 3.60
C PHE A 44 -2.84 1.03 2.91
N CYS A 45 -2.04 0.22 3.62
CA CYS A 45 -1.45 -1.00 3.08
C CYS A 45 -2.50 -2.02 2.63
N GLN A 46 -3.57 -2.19 3.40
CA GLN A 46 -4.71 -3.03 3.04
C GLN A 46 -5.41 -2.50 1.78
N GLY A 47 -5.57 -1.19 1.67
CA GLY A 47 -6.14 -0.55 0.48
C GLY A 47 -5.33 -0.81 -0.78
N VAL A 48 -4.00 -0.64 -0.71
CA VAL A 48 -3.10 -0.92 -1.85
C VAL A 48 -3.21 -2.37 -2.32
N ALA A 49 -3.26 -3.32 -1.38
CA ALA A 49 -3.45 -4.72 -1.73
C ALA A 49 -4.81 -4.95 -2.40
N ALA A 50 -5.89 -4.39 -1.82
CA ALA A 50 -7.24 -4.57 -2.31
C ALA A 50 -7.45 -4.02 -3.74
N ASP A 51 -6.83 -2.88 -4.06
CA ASP A 51 -6.97 -2.21 -5.37
C ASP A 51 -6.54 -3.08 -6.56
N SER A 52 -5.66 -4.05 -6.31
CA SER A 52 -5.10 -4.94 -7.33
C SER A 52 -5.53 -6.41 -7.15
N GLY A 53 -6.45 -6.70 -6.21
CA GLY A 53 -6.83 -8.08 -5.87
C GLY A 53 -5.74 -8.86 -5.13
N GLY A 54 -4.76 -8.15 -4.55
CA GLY A 54 -3.68 -8.72 -3.77
C GLY A 54 -4.07 -9.09 -2.35
N ARG A 55 -3.06 -9.43 -1.55
CA ARG A 55 -3.21 -9.82 -0.14
C ARG A 55 -2.32 -8.95 0.73
N TYR A 56 -2.85 -8.54 1.87
CA TYR A 56 -2.09 -7.88 2.93
C TYR A 56 -1.65 -8.91 3.98
N VAL A 57 -0.40 -8.81 4.42
CA VAL A 57 0.20 -9.64 5.47
C VAL A 57 0.84 -8.72 6.51
N ASP A 58 0.42 -8.86 7.77
CA ASP A 58 1.12 -8.23 8.90
C ASP A 58 2.43 -8.98 9.17
N VAL A 59 3.53 -8.24 9.19
CA VAL A 59 4.85 -8.74 9.60
C VAL A 59 5.18 -8.11 10.96
N PRO A 60 5.28 -8.90 12.04
CA PRO A 60 5.52 -8.40 13.40
C PRO A 60 6.94 -7.86 13.60
#